data_AF-A0A0D2PDM9-F1
#
_entry.id   AF-A0A0D2PDM9-F1
#
_cell.length_a   1.000
_cell.length_b   1.000
_cell.length_c   1.000
_cell.angle_alpha   90.00
_cell.angle_beta   90.00
_cell.angle_gamma   90.00
#
_symmetry.space_group_name_H-M   'P 1'
#
loop_
_entity.id
_entity.type
_entity.pdbx_description
1 polymer ?
#
loop_
_entity_poly.entity_id
_entity_poly.type
_entity_poly.pdbx_seq_one_letter_code
_entity_poly.pdbx_strand_id
1 'polypeptide(L)'
;MVDIRHYTFAAITAILLGGTVYSVVYDTYLDTSDPLVAHLPHKLHAAHYFASKRNPLNVYFIKRAWGWTTAVFALSYATAPPPARTADRLRKYAFLTLLWVLFTRWFFGPALLERVVVLSGGECSLALPGGGALTVPAAHCHTRTVLTPATHPALFAGDVSALGLTDWSGVPRLRRGHDVSGHVYLLTQAALFLADQLRPAFREGHRRWGTVHGWALATHVVLLVVWLFALGTTGVYFHAPFEKFTGYVLGVGAFLLTQAVFGSEVQTHRRAVPES
;
A
#
# COMPACT_ATOMS: atom_id res chain seq x y z
N MET A 1 1.03 15.17 26.98
CA MET A 1 1.60 15.60 25.68
C MET A 1 1.00 14.73 24.60
N VAL A 2 0.36 15.31 23.59
CA VAL A 2 -0.38 14.55 22.58
C VAL A 2 0.61 13.79 21.67
N ASP A 3 0.36 12.50 21.44
CA ASP A 3 1.27 11.60 20.73
C ASP A 3 1.01 11.71 19.21
N ILE A 4 2.04 12.09 18.44
CA ILE A 4 2.01 12.34 16.99
C ILE A 4 1.32 11.22 16.19
N ARG A 5 1.38 9.97 16.67
CA ARG A 5 0.70 8.84 16.05
C ARG A 5 -0.82 9.03 15.95
N HIS A 6 -1.44 9.63 16.96
CA HIS A 6 -2.88 9.88 16.95
C HIS A 6 -3.25 10.95 15.93
N TYR A 7 -2.43 12.01 15.79
CA TYR A 7 -2.64 13.02 14.76
C TYR A 7 -2.45 12.44 13.36
N THR A 8 -1.42 11.61 13.16
CA THR A 8 -1.21 10.92 11.88
C THR A 8 -2.36 9.97 11.57
N PHE A 9 -2.84 9.20 12.55
CA PHE A 9 -4.02 8.35 12.38
C PHE A 9 -5.27 9.15 12.01
N ALA A 10 -5.55 10.25 12.73
CA ALA A 10 -6.67 11.13 12.41
C ALA A 10 -6.56 11.74 11.02
N ALA A 11 -5.35 12.20 10.63
CA ALA A 11 -5.10 12.76 9.31
C ALA A 11 -5.29 11.72 8.19
N ILE A 12 -4.75 10.50 8.33
CA ILE A 12 -4.96 9.41 7.37
C ILE A 12 -6.46 9.14 7.23
N THR A 13 -7.17 9.03 8.35
CA THR A 13 -8.61 8.72 8.38
C THR A 13 -9.41 9.80 7.67
N ALA A 14 -9.16 11.07 7.99
CA ALA A 14 -9.86 12.20 7.38
C ALA A 14 -9.55 12.31 5.88
N ILE A 15 -8.29 12.20 5.48
CA ILE A 15 -7.87 12.28 4.08
C ILE A 15 -8.49 11.16 3.26
N LEU A 16 -8.42 9.91 3.75
CA LEU A 16 -8.92 8.77 3.01
C LEU A 16 -10.45 8.75 2.97
N LEU A 17 -11.13 9.08 4.07
CA LEU A 17 -12.58 9.20 4.09
C LEU A 17 -13.05 10.29 3.15
N GLY A 18 -12.47 11.50 3.24
CA GLY A 18 -12.81 12.62 2.37
C GLY A 18 -12.54 12.31 0.90
N GLY A 19 -11.39 11.73 0.57
CA GLY A 19 -11.07 11.29 -0.79
C GLY A 19 -12.02 10.21 -1.30
N THR A 20 -12.41 9.25 -0.45
CA THR A 20 -13.35 8.19 -0.82
C THR A 20 -14.74 8.74 -1.08
N VAL A 21 -15.27 9.59 -0.19
CA VAL A 21 -16.56 10.27 -0.37
C VAL A 21 -16.55 11.09 -1.65
N TYR A 22 -15.52 11.91 -1.86
CA TYR A 22 -15.34 12.66 -3.10
C TYR A 22 -15.38 11.73 -4.32
N SER A 23 -14.65 10.62 -4.27
CA SER A 23 -14.55 9.70 -5.41
C SER A 23 -15.88 9.04 -5.78
N VAL A 24 -16.74 8.79 -4.80
CA VAL A 24 -18.09 8.25 -5.02
C VAL A 24 -19.02 9.32 -5.58
N VAL A 25 -19.00 10.52 -4.98
CA VAL A 25 -19.89 11.63 -5.40
C VAL A 25 -19.61 12.07 -6.83
N TYR A 26 -18.33 12.12 -7.22
CA TYR A 26 -17.91 12.62 -8.53
C TYR A 26 -17.50 11.51 -9.50
N ASP A 27 -17.76 10.24 -9.16
CA ASP A 27 -17.39 9.07 -9.95
C ASP A 27 -15.92 9.10 -10.42
N THR A 28 -15.00 9.48 -9.53
CA THR A 28 -13.57 9.60 -9.88
C THR A 28 -12.75 8.36 -9.53
N TYR A 29 -13.35 7.37 -8.86
CA TYR A 29 -12.65 6.13 -8.54
C TYR A 29 -12.50 5.21 -9.77
N LEU A 30 -11.54 4.29 -9.69
CA LEU A 30 -11.34 3.21 -10.65
C LEU A 30 -11.43 1.89 -9.90
N ASP A 31 -12.44 1.08 -10.21
CA ASP A 31 -12.57 -0.27 -9.69
C ASP A 31 -11.43 -1.15 -10.23
N THR A 32 -10.58 -1.64 -9.32
CA THR A 32 -9.44 -2.49 -9.73
C THR A 32 -9.81 -3.96 -9.80
N SER A 33 -10.94 -4.36 -9.22
CA SER A 33 -11.49 -5.71 -9.33
C SER A 33 -12.16 -5.96 -10.68
N ASP A 34 -12.65 -4.93 -11.36
CA ASP A 34 -13.34 -5.08 -12.65
C ASP A 34 -12.33 -5.34 -13.81
N PRO A 35 -12.39 -6.51 -14.47
CA PRO A 35 -11.47 -6.85 -15.55
C PRO A 35 -11.60 -5.93 -16.78
N LEU A 36 -12.76 -5.30 -17.00
CA LEU A 36 -13.04 -4.49 -18.17
C LEU A 36 -12.36 -3.12 -18.12
N VAL A 37 -12.18 -2.58 -16.91
CA VAL A 37 -11.62 -1.23 -16.73
C VAL A 37 -10.24 -1.22 -16.07
N ALA A 38 -9.91 -2.22 -15.23
CA ALA A 38 -8.68 -2.18 -14.43
C ALA A 38 -7.37 -2.17 -15.28
N HIS A 39 -7.43 -2.75 -16.48
CA HIS A 39 -6.30 -2.82 -17.41
C HIS A 39 -6.13 -1.54 -18.25
N LEU A 40 -7.17 -0.70 -18.35
CA LEU A 40 -7.18 0.52 -19.13
C LEU A 40 -6.50 1.69 -18.40
N PRO A 41 -6.12 2.76 -19.13
CA PRO A 41 -5.85 4.06 -18.51
C PRO A 41 -7.05 4.52 -17.68
N HIS A 42 -6.78 5.24 -16.59
CA HIS A 42 -7.85 5.80 -15.77
C HIS A 42 -8.75 6.72 -16.61
N LYS A 43 -10.07 6.68 -16.47
CA LYS A 43 -11.00 7.49 -17.29
C LYS A 43 -10.68 8.99 -17.30
N LEU A 44 -10.23 9.54 -16.17
CA LEU A 44 -9.79 10.93 -16.01
C LEU A 44 -8.31 11.23 -16.33
N HIS A 45 -7.53 10.27 -16.85
CA HIS A 45 -6.08 10.43 -17.01
C HIS A 45 -5.65 11.58 -17.95
N ALA A 46 -6.51 11.96 -18.89
CA ALA A 46 -6.24 13.05 -19.84
C ALA A 46 -6.47 14.44 -19.23
N ALA A 47 -7.43 14.57 -18.30
CA ALA A 47 -7.78 15.85 -17.68
C ALA A 47 -7.14 16.04 -16.28
N HIS A 48 -6.84 14.96 -15.57
CA HIS A 48 -6.33 15.00 -14.20
C HIS A 48 -4.95 14.33 -14.09
N TYR A 49 -3.94 15.12 -13.74
CA TYR A 49 -2.55 14.66 -13.63
C TYR A 49 -2.38 13.43 -12.71
N PHE A 50 -2.95 13.47 -11.52
CA PHE A 50 -2.82 12.39 -10.53
C PHE A 50 -3.65 11.14 -10.85
N ALA A 51 -4.62 11.25 -11.76
CA ALA A 51 -5.38 10.10 -12.25
C ALA A 51 -4.54 9.21 -13.19
N SER A 52 -3.47 9.75 -13.79
CA SER A 52 -2.57 8.97 -14.63
C SER A 52 -1.67 8.07 -13.78
N LYS A 53 -1.71 6.75 -14.00
CA LYS A 53 -0.78 5.78 -13.38
C LYS A 53 0.70 6.03 -13.75
N ARG A 54 0.98 6.90 -14.71
CA ARG A 54 2.33 7.27 -15.17
C ARG A 54 2.90 8.50 -14.44
N ASN A 55 2.13 9.12 -13.55
CA ASN A 55 2.61 10.31 -12.85
C ASN A 55 3.83 9.97 -11.94
N PRO A 56 4.78 10.90 -11.75
CA PRO A 56 5.99 10.71 -10.94
C PRO A 56 5.75 10.29 -9.49
N LEU A 57 4.69 10.79 -8.84
CA LEU A 57 4.33 10.38 -7.48
C LEU A 57 4.05 8.88 -7.45
N ASN A 58 3.32 8.34 -8.42
CA ASN A 58 3.06 6.91 -8.49
C ASN A 58 4.33 6.11 -8.83
N VAL A 59 5.05 6.52 -9.88
CA VAL A 59 6.16 5.74 -10.45
C VAL A 59 7.36 5.70 -9.50
N TYR A 60 7.74 6.83 -8.90
CA TYR A 60 8.95 6.94 -8.10
C TYR A 60 8.69 6.78 -6.61
N PHE A 61 7.55 7.25 -6.08
CA PHE A 61 7.28 7.22 -4.65
C PHE A 61 6.39 6.04 -4.25
N ILE A 62 5.13 6.01 -4.70
CA ILE A 62 4.13 5.04 -4.22
C ILE A 62 4.57 3.60 -4.50
N LYS A 63 4.99 3.28 -5.72
CA LYS A 63 5.47 1.93 -6.09
C LYS A 63 6.71 1.49 -5.31
N ARG A 64 7.46 2.43 -4.74
CA ARG A 64 8.69 2.19 -3.95
C ARG A 64 8.52 2.64 -2.50
N ALA A 65 7.29 2.73 -2.00
CA ALA A 65 6.99 3.41 -0.74
C ALA A 65 7.72 2.80 0.47
N TRP A 66 7.78 1.47 0.56
CA TRP A 66 8.53 0.82 1.63
C TRP A 66 10.03 1.10 1.55
N GLY A 67 10.62 1.11 0.35
CA GLY A 67 12.03 1.41 0.15
C GLY A 67 12.41 2.82 0.61
N TRP A 68 11.59 3.83 0.29
CA TRP A 68 11.79 5.19 0.80
C TRP A 68 11.61 5.29 2.31
N THR A 69 10.61 4.58 2.85
CA THR A 69 10.37 4.50 4.30
C THR A 69 11.57 3.89 5.03
N THR A 70 12.14 2.81 4.49
CA THR A 70 13.37 2.18 4.99
C THR A 70 14.55 3.14 4.94
N ALA A 71 14.79 3.81 3.81
CA ALA A 71 15.94 4.70 3.64
C ALA A 71 15.90 5.87 4.64
N VAL A 72 14.74 6.51 4.78
CA VAL A 72 14.53 7.60 5.72
C VAL A 72 14.62 7.14 7.18
N PHE A 73 14.03 5.98 7.50
CA PHE A 73 14.17 5.39 8.83
C PHE A 73 15.63 5.06 9.17
N ALA A 74 16.38 4.44 8.25
CA ALA A 74 17.77 4.10 8.45
C ALA A 74 18.63 5.35 8.65
N LEU A 75 18.42 6.41 7.87
CA LEU A 75 19.10 7.69 8.04
C LEU A 75 18.78 8.32 9.40
N SER A 76 17.50 8.38 9.77
CA SER A 76 17.05 8.90 11.07
C SER A 76 17.62 8.10 12.24
N TYR A 77 17.66 6.77 12.14
CA TYR A 77 18.21 5.88 13.17
C TYR A 77 19.73 6.00 13.30
N ALA A 78 20.47 5.99 12.19
CA ALA A 78 21.93 6.06 12.19
C ALA A 78 22.45 7.40 12.72
N THR A 79 21.75 8.49 12.41
CA THR A 79 22.12 9.85 12.84
C THR A 79 21.62 10.20 14.24
N ALA A 80 20.77 9.37 14.84
CA ALA A 80 20.22 9.60 16.16
C ALA A 80 21.30 9.56 17.27
N PRO A 81 21.11 10.29 18.38
CA PRO A 81 21.96 10.14 19.55
C PRO A 81 21.82 8.72 20.14
N PRO A 82 22.85 8.17 20.80
CA PRO A 82 22.84 6.79 21.31
C PRO A 82 21.59 6.39 22.12
N PRO A 83 21.03 7.24 23.02
CA PRO A 83 19.82 6.90 23.76
C PRO A 83 18.58 6.67 22.87
N ALA A 84 18.53 7.29 21.69
CA ALA A 84 17.41 7.17 20.76
C ALA A 84 17.54 5.98 19.77
N ARG A 85 18.67 5.26 19.78
CA ARG A 85 18.94 4.07 18.94
C ARG A 85 18.53 2.78 19.66
N THR A 86 17.23 2.61 19.88
CA THR A 86 16.72 1.45 20.62
C THR A 86 16.44 0.25 19.71
N ALA A 87 16.68 -0.96 20.23
CA ALA A 87 16.35 -2.21 19.53
C ALA A 87 14.85 -2.36 19.24
N ASP A 88 13.99 -1.76 20.07
CA ASP A 88 12.54 -1.67 19.84
C ASP A 88 12.19 -1.06 18.47
N ARG A 89 12.83 0.05 18.09
CA ARG A 89 12.60 0.71 16.79
C ARG A 89 12.93 -0.24 15.62
N LEU A 90 14.02 -0.99 15.73
CA LEU A 90 14.42 -1.98 14.75
C LEU A 90 13.46 -3.18 14.70
N ARG A 91 13.02 -3.69 15.86
CA ARG A 91 12.04 -4.79 15.95
C ARG A 91 10.71 -4.41 15.30
N LYS A 92 10.20 -3.21 15.58
CA LYS A 92 8.97 -2.69 14.96
C LYS A 92 9.11 -2.55 13.44
N TYR A 93 10.24 -2.03 12.96
CA TYR A 93 10.55 -1.95 11.53
C TYR A 93 10.58 -3.35 10.88
N ALA A 94 11.32 -4.29 11.48
CA ALA A 94 11.46 -5.64 10.97
C ALA A 94 10.10 -6.37 10.93
N PHE A 95 9.28 -6.21 11.96
CA PHE A 95 7.97 -6.82 12.04
C PHE A 95 6.99 -6.24 11.01
N LEU A 96 6.92 -4.92 10.84
CA LEU A 96 6.11 -4.31 9.78
C LEU A 96 6.60 -4.67 8.37
N THR A 97 7.91 -4.84 8.20
CA THR A 97 8.48 -5.35 6.94
C THR A 97 8.02 -6.78 6.69
N LEU A 98 8.04 -7.64 7.72
CA LEU A 98 7.54 -9.01 7.63
C LEU A 98 6.05 -9.04 7.28
N LEU A 99 5.21 -8.26 7.97
CA LEU A 99 3.77 -8.18 7.67
C LEU A 99 3.53 -7.71 6.23
N TRP A 100 4.23 -6.68 5.76
CA TRP A 100 4.14 -6.23 4.37
C TRP A 100 4.60 -7.29 3.38
N VAL A 101 5.69 -8.00 3.65
CA VAL A 101 6.18 -9.09 2.80
C VAL A 101 5.17 -10.24 2.76
N LEU A 102 4.62 -10.66 3.90
CA LEU A 102 3.58 -11.70 3.96
C LEU A 102 2.31 -11.28 3.21
N PHE A 103 1.97 -10.00 3.27
CA PHE A 103 0.81 -9.45 2.58
C PHE A 103 1.02 -9.35 1.05
N THR A 104 2.24 -9.08 0.59
CA THR A 104 2.53 -8.75 -0.82
C THR A 104 3.31 -9.82 -1.60
N ARG A 105 3.92 -10.80 -0.92
CA ARG A 105 4.76 -11.83 -1.54
C ARG A 105 4.28 -13.25 -1.28
N TRP A 106 4.71 -14.12 -2.17
CA TRP A 106 4.53 -15.56 -2.14
C TRP A 106 5.33 -16.19 -1.00
N PHE A 107 4.65 -16.67 0.04
CA PHE A 107 5.23 -17.52 1.07
C PHE A 107 4.24 -18.68 1.27
N PHE A 108 4.48 -19.81 0.56
CA PHE A 108 3.64 -21.03 0.55
C PHE A 108 2.33 -20.98 -0.27
N GLY A 109 2.38 -20.53 -1.52
CA GLY A 109 1.21 -20.47 -2.41
C GLY A 109 0.83 -19.03 -2.81
N PRO A 110 -0.34 -18.84 -3.46
CA PRO A 110 -0.84 -17.52 -3.85
C PRO A 110 -0.72 -16.52 -2.69
N ALA A 111 -0.30 -15.28 -3.00
CA ALA A 111 -0.18 -14.23 -1.99
C ALA A 111 -1.49 -14.10 -1.19
N LEU A 112 -1.43 -13.62 0.06
CA LEU A 112 -2.64 -13.51 0.89
C LEU A 112 -3.75 -12.71 0.18
N LEU A 113 -3.37 -11.65 -0.56
CA LEU A 113 -4.25 -10.90 -1.44
C LEU A 113 -4.93 -11.78 -2.50
N GLU A 114 -4.19 -12.63 -3.20
CA GLU A 114 -4.76 -13.53 -4.20
C GLU A 114 -5.75 -14.51 -3.56
N ARG A 115 -5.48 -14.98 -2.34
CA ARG A 115 -6.42 -15.85 -1.61
C ARG A 115 -7.69 -15.11 -1.22
N VAL A 116 -7.59 -13.87 -0.74
CA VAL A 116 -8.76 -13.05 -0.43
C VAL A 116 -9.61 -12.83 -1.68
N VAL A 117 -8.98 -12.53 -2.81
CA VAL A 117 -9.69 -12.35 -4.09
C VAL A 117 -10.36 -13.66 -4.51
N VAL A 118 -9.69 -14.82 -4.47
CA VAL A 118 -10.32 -16.12 -4.80
C VAL A 118 -11.48 -16.44 -3.85
N LEU A 119 -11.28 -16.31 -2.53
CA LEU A 119 -12.29 -16.63 -1.51
C LEU A 119 -13.53 -15.74 -1.59
N SER A 120 -13.39 -14.55 -2.16
CA SER A 120 -14.50 -13.61 -2.39
C SER A 120 -15.14 -13.74 -3.77
N GLY A 121 -14.86 -14.83 -4.50
CA GLY A 121 -15.46 -15.12 -5.81
C GLY A 121 -14.61 -14.69 -7.01
N GLY A 122 -13.31 -14.47 -6.81
CA GLY A 122 -12.41 -14.04 -7.86
C GLY A 122 -12.18 -15.09 -8.94
N GLU A 123 -12.20 -14.62 -10.18
CA GLU A 123 -12.00 -15.42 -11.39
C GLU A 123 -10.73 -15.00 -12.12
N CYS A 124 -10.05 -15.97 -12.73
CA CYS A 124 -8.91 -15.67 -13.59
C CYS A 124 -9.41 -15.17 -14.95
N SER A 125 -9.22 -13.88 -15.22
CA SER A 125 -9.81 -13.20 -16.37
C SER A 125 -8.74 -12.64 -17.29
N LEU A 126 -8.99 -12.75 -18.60
CA LEU A 126 -8.18 -12.24 -19.66
C LEU A 126 -8.95 -11.14 -20.38
N ALA A 127 -8.48 -9.90 -20.28
CA ALA A 127 -9.08 -8.78 -21.01
C ALA A 127 -8.81 -8.92 -22.51
N LEU A 128 -9.84 -8.75 -23.34
CA LEU A 128 -9.77 -8.88 -24.79
C LEU A 128 -9.83 -7.51 -25.50
N PRO A 129 -9.21 -7.36 -26.67
CA PRO A 129 -9.45 -6.21 -27.54
C PRO A 129 -10.93 -6.16 -27.93
N GLY A 130 -11.58 -5.00 -27.73
CA GLY A 130 -13.03 -4.85 -27.93
C GLY A 130 -13.83 -4.73 -26.64
N GLY A 131 -13.18 -4.76 -25.47
CA GLY A 131 -13.83 -4.46 -24.19
C GLY A 131 -14.53 -5.66 -23.54
N GLY A 132 -14.27 -6.87 -24.02
CA GLY A 132 -14.70 -8.11 -23.38
C GLY A 132 -13.66 -8.66 -22.39
N ALA A 133 -14.07 -9.65 -21.59
CA ALA A 133 -13.16 -10.44 -20.77
C ALA A 133 -13.50 -11.92 -20.87
N LEU A 134 -12.47 -12.76 -21.02
CA LEU A 134 -12.56 -14.21 -21.07
C LEU A 134 -12.11 -14.80 -19.74
N THR A 135 -12.93 -15.65 -19.12
CA THR A 135 -12.52 -16.42 -17.95
C THR A 135 -11.67 -17.61 -18.39
N VAL A 136 -10.48 -17.77 -17.81
CA VAL A 136 -9.50 -18.82 -18.14
C VAL A 136 -9.17 -19.63 -16.88
N PRO A 137 -8.58 -20.84 -17.01
CA PRO A 137 -8.19 -21.65 -15.86
C PRO A 137 -7.27 -20.88 -14.88
N ALA A 138 -7.57 -21.00 -13.58
CA ALA A 138 -6.88 -20.25 -12.52
C ALA A 138 -5.35 -20.42 -12.50
N ALA A 139 -4.86 -21.58 -12.93
CA ALA A 139 -3.43 -21.86 -13.03
C ALA A 139 -2.67 -20.79 -13.83
N HIS A 140 -3.24 -20.27 -14.92
CA HIS A 140 -2.60 -19.26 -15.77
C HIS A 140 -2.40 -17.91 -15.07
N CYS A 141 -3.24 -17.55 -14.12
CA CYS A 141 -3.07 -16.34 -13.32
C CYS A 141 -1.92 -16.47 -12.30
N HIS A 142 -1.75 -17.65 -11.71
CA HIS A 142 -0.68 -17.91 -10.74
C HIS A 142 0.69 -17.98 -11.42
N THR A 143 0.78 -18.61 -12.59
CA THR A 143 2.01 -18.70 -13.39
C THR A 143 2.29 -17.45 -14.20
N ARG A 144 1.32 -16.54 -14.34
CA ARG A 144 1.36 -15.36 -15.22
C ARG A 144 1.73 -15.74 -16.66
N THR A 145 1.16 -16.84 -17.13
CA THR A 145 1.40 -17.33 -18.50
C THR A 145 0.89 -16.31 -19.52
N VAL A 146 1.70 -16.02 -20.52
CA VAL A 146 1.27 -15.23 -21.68
C VAL A 146 0.37 -16.11 -22.55
N LEU A 147 -0.87 -15.70 -22.73
CA LEU A 147 -1.85 -16.39 -23.55
C LEU A 147 -1.94 -15.71 -24.92
N THR A 148 -1.84 -16.52 -25.98
CA THR A 148 -2.05 -16.08 -27.36
C THR A 148 -2.96 -17.05 -28.09
N PRO A 149 -3.72 -16.59 -29.11
CA PRO A 149 -4.52 -17.45 -29.96
C PRO A 149 -3.71 -18.56 -30.63
N ALA A 150 -2.45 -18.29 -31.00
CA ALA A 150 -1.56 -19.28 -31.62
C ALA A 150 -1.11 -20.40 -30.65
N THR A 151 -0.88 -20.08 -29.37
CA THR A 151 -0.36 -21.03 -28.37
C THR A 151 -1.47 -21.76 -27.62
N HIS A 152 -2.63 -21.13 -27.47
CA HIS A 152 -3.77 -21.65 -26.70
C HIS A 152 -5.07 -21.58 -27.52
N PRO A 153 -5.14 -22.16 -28.73
CA PRO A 153 -6.26 -21.98 -29.66
C PRO A 153 -7.61 -22.39 -29.06
N ALA A 154 -7.63 -23.38 -28.16
CA ALA A 154 -8.83 -23.81 -27.46
C ALA A 154 -9.48 -22.71 -26.60
N LEU A 155 -8.70 -21.77 -26.06
CA LEU A 155 -9.22 -20.65 -25.26
C LEU A 155 -9.85 -19.55 -26.13
N PHE A 156 -9.52 -19.49 -27.43
CA PHE A 156 -9.95 -18.45 -28.36
C PHE A 156 -10.89 -18.96 -29.45
N ALA A 157 -11.48 -20.14 -29.25
CA ALA A 157 -12.50 -20.71 -30.14
C ALA A 157 -13.88 -20.06 -29.92
N GLY A 158 -14.84 -20.37 -30.80
CA GLY A 158 -16.23 -19.89 -30.68
C GLY A 158 -16.36 -18.38 -30.90
N ASP A 159 -17.16 -17.70 -30.09
CA ASP A 159 -17.46 -16.27 -30.24
C ASP A 159 -16.21 -15.36 -30.18
N VAL A 160 -15.16 -15.80 -29.48
CA VAL A 160 -13.89 -15.08 -29.37
C VAL A 160 -13.11 -15.10 -30.68
N SER A 161 -13.29 -16.14 -31.51
CA SER A 161 -12.62 -16.24 -32.81
C SER A 161 -13.09 -15.16 -33.80
N ALA A 162 -14.32 -14.69 -33.65
CA ALA A 162 -14.90 -13.61 -34.45
C ALA A 162 -14.17 -12.26 -34.25
N LEU A 163 -13.37 -12.12 -33.18
CA LEU A 163 -12.57 -10.93 -32.91
C LEU A 163 -11.30 -10.84 -33.79
N GLY A 164 -10.95 -11.88 -34.55
CA GLY A 164 -9.83 -11.83 -35.50
C GLY A 164 -8.46 -11.59 -34.86
N LEU A 165 -8.28 -12.04 -33.62
CA LEU A 165 -7.05 -11.84 -32.86
C LEU A 165 -5.93 -12.75 -33.37
N THR A 166 -5.10 -12.30 -34.31
CA THR A 166 -3.97 -13.11 -34.82
C THR A 166 -2.66 -12.77 -34.11
N ASP A 167 -2.37 -11.49 -33.91
CA ASP A 167 -1.10 -10.99 -33.33
C ASP A 167 -1.29 -10.36 -31.95
N TRP A 168 -2.17 -10.96 -31.14
CA TRP A 168 -2.48 -10.47 -29.81
C TRP A 168 -1.96 -11.39 -28.70
N SER A 169 -1.51 -10.77 -27.61
CA SER A 169 -1.10 -11.47 -26.40
C SER A 169 -1.63 -10.77 -25.15
N GLY A 170 -1.96 -11.56 -24.13
CA GLY A 170 -2.40 -11.03 -22.84
C GLY A 170 -1.95 -11.94 -21.70
N VAL A 171 -1.81 -11.34 -20.52
CA VAL A 171 -1.55 -12.09 -19.28
C VAL A 171 -2.82 -11.99 -18.43
N PRO A 172 -3.47 -13.13 -18.12
CA PRO A 172 -4.68 -13.12 -17.33
C PRO A 172 -4.38 -12.69 -15.90
N ARG A 173 -5.36 -12.06 -15.26
CA ARG A 173 -5.28 -11.62 -13.88
C ARG A 173 -6.53 -12.03 -13.11
N LEU A 174 -6.33 -12.30 -11.83
CA LEU A 174 -7.41 -12.57 -10.91
C LEU A 174 -8.21 -11.27 -10.70
N ARG A 175 -9.52 -11.32 -10.98
CA ARG A 175 -10.47 -10.19 -11.01
C ARG A 175 -11.83 -10.65 -10.53
N ARG A 176 -12.83 -9.76 -10.46
CA ARG A 176 -14.22 -10.00 -10.01
C ARG A 176 -14.41 -10.35 -8.53
N GLY A 177 -13.33 -10.65 -7.80
CA GLY A 177 -13.31 -10.78 -6.34
C GLY A 177 -12.79 -9.51 -5.64
N HIS A 178 -12.76 -9.52 -4.31
CA HIS A 178 -12.34 -8.39 -3.48
C HIS A 178 -10.83 -8.13 -3.56
N ASP A 179 -10.43 -7.11 -4.33
CA ASP A 179 -9.04 -6.64 -4.48
C ASP A 179 -8.69 -5.59 -3.42
N VAL A 180 -8.18 -6.03 -2.26
CA VAL A 180 -7.77 -5.10 -1.19
C VAL A 180 -6.74 -4.09 -1.73
N SER A 181 -6.94 -2.79 -1.45
CA SER A 181 -6.00 -1.77 -1.91
C SER A 181 -4.64 -1.88 -1.22
N GLY A 182 -3.68 -2.50 -1.90
CA GLY A 182 -2.29 -2.63 -1.44
C GLY A 182 -1.58 -1.28 -1.26
N HIS A 183 -1.96 -0.25 -2.03
CA HIS A 183 -1.44 1.11 -1.87
C HIS A 183 -1.90 1.73 -0.55
N VAL A 184 -3.21 1.68 -0.28
CA VAL A 184 -3.76 2.22 0.97
C VAL A 184 -3.19 1.47 2.17
N TYR A 185 -3.10 0.14 2.10
CA TYR A 185 -2.44 -0.69 3.12
C TYR A 185 -1.01 -0.21 3.41
N LEU A 186 -0.16 -0.18 2.38
CA LEU A 186 1.25 0.13 2.53
C LEU A 186 1.50 1.56 3.01
N LEU A 187 0.82 2.54 2.41
CA LEU A 187 0.97 3.95 2.77
C LEU A 187 0.46 4.22 4.19
N THR A 188 -0.62 3.57 4.63
CA THR A 188 -1.14 3.69 5.99
C THR A 188 -0.15 3.18 7.02
N GLN A 189 0.36 1.95 6.86
CA GLN A 189 1.35 1.42 7.82
C GLN A 189 2.66 2.21 7.78
N ALA A 190 3.10 2.69 6.61
CA ALA A 190 4.31 3.46 6.45
C ALA A 190 4.21 4.82 7.15
N ALA A 191 3.10 5.54 6.96
CA ALA A 191 2.87 6.83 7.62
C ALA A 191 2.80 6.70 9.15
N LEU A 192 2.06 5.71 9.67
CA LEU A 192 1.98 5.47 11.11
C LEU A 192 3.33 5.03 11.70
N PHE A 193 4.09 4.20 10.99
CA PHE A 193 5.45 3.84 11.37
C PHE A 193 6.36 5.07 11.44
N LEU A 194 6.38 5.91 10.39
CA LEU A 194 7.17 7.13 10.39
C LEU A 194 6.79 8.04 11.58
N ALA A 195 5.50 8.19 11.88
CA ALA A 195 5.04 8.95 13.04
C ALA A 195 5.56 8.36 14.36
N ASP A 196 5.51 7.04 14.56
CA ASP A 196 6.07 6.39 15.76
C ASP A 196 7.59 6.65 15.89
N GLN A 197 8.31 6.62 14.76
CA GLN A 197 9.76 6.83 14.73
C GLN A 197 10.19 8.27 15.00
N LEU A 198 9.28 9.25 14.92
CA LEU A 198 9.55 10.63 15.29
C LEU A 198 9.39 10.89 16.79
N ARG A 199 8.82 9.97 17.57
CA ARG A 199 8.51 10.22 19.00
C ARG A 199 9.73 10.52 19.87
N PRO A 200 10.91 9.87 19.70
CA PRO A 200 12.11 10.26 20.45
C PRO A 200 12.45 11.75 20.26
N ALA A 201 12.21 12.27 19.05
CA ALA A 201 12.47 13.67 18.74
C ALA A 201 11.64 14.68 19.53
N PHE A 202 10.36 14.37 19.69
CA PHE A 202 9.44 15.25 20.40
C PHE A 202 9.49 15.08 21.93
N ARG A 203 10.02 13.96 22.42
CA ARG A 203 10.15 13.68 23.87
C ARG A 203 11.38 14.32 24.49
N GLU A 204 12.50 14.35 23.77
CA GLU A 204 13.78 14.86 24.28
C GLU A 204 13.90 16.40 24.17
N GLY A 205 12.83 17.12 24.52
CA GLY A 205 12.67 18.56 24.38
C GLY A 205 13.98 19.37 24.53
N HIS A 206 14.26 20.20 23.52
CA HIS A 206 15.32 21.21 23.49
C HIS A 206 16.78 20.75 23.65
N ARG A 207 17.13 19.46 23.51
CA ARG A 207 18.53 19.15 23.15
C ARG A 207 18.81 19.73 21.76
N ARG A 208 19.95 20.39 21.56
CA ARG A 208 20.38 20.80 20.21
C ARG A 208 20.78 19.55 19.45
N TRP A 209 19.97 19.17 18.48
CA TRP A 209 20.28 18.05 17.60
C TRP A 209 21.43 18.48 16.70
N GLY A 210 22.38 17.58 16.45
CA GLY A 210 23.41 17.86 15.44
C GLY A 210 22.74 18.15 14.10
N THR A 211 23.34 19.03 13.30
CA THR A 211 22.80 19.49 12.01
C THR A 211 22.37 18.33 11.11
N VAL A 212 23.18 17.27 11.06
CA VAL A 212 22.91 16.07 10.26
C VAL A 212 21.63 15.36 10.70
N HIS A 213 21.42 15.20 12.01
CA HIS A 213 20.21 14.56 12.53
C HIS A 213 18.97 15.43 12.33
N GLY A 214 19.12 16.76 12.41
CA GLY A 214 18.07 17.72 12.06
C GLY A 214 17.58 17.54 10.61
N TRP A 215 18.49 17.42 9.64
CA TRP A 215 18.13 17.13 8.24
C TRP A 215 17.49 15.75 8.06
N ALA A 216 17.95 14.74 8.81
CA ALA A 216 17.35 13.42 8.81
C ALA A 216 15.89 13.46 9.28
N LEU A 217 15.59 14.21 10.34
CA LEU A 217 14.21 14.45 10.79
C LEU A 217 13.38 15.21 9.77
N ALA A 218 13.93 16.27 9.17
CA ALA A 218 13.20 17.06 8.18
C ALA A 218 12.78 16.17 7.00
N THR A 219 13.70 15.34 6.50
CA THR A 219 13.41 14.34 5.45
C THR A 219 12.33 13.35 5.90
N HIS A 220 12.34 12.96 7.17
CA HIS A 220 11.35 12.06 7.76
C HIS A 220 9.95 12.67 7.80
N VAL A 221 9.84 13.94 8.18
CA VAL A 221 8.57 14.68 8.16
C VAL A 221 8.09 14.91 6.72
N VAL A 222 9.00 15.27 5.80
CA VAL A 222 8.65 15.45 4.37
C VAL A 222 8.10 14.16 3.78
N LEU A 223 8.74 13.02 4.03
CA LEU A 223 8.25 11.74 3.51
C LEU A 223 6.89 11.36 4.11
N LEU A 224 6.65 11.65 5.39
CA LEU A 224 5.33 11.48 6.00
C LEU A 224 4.25 12.31 5.29
N VAL A 225 4.53 13.59 4.99
CA VAL A 225 3.61 14.45 4.23
C VAL A 225 3.37 13.89 2.82
N VAL A 226 4.40 13.38 2.15
CA VAL A 226 4.27 12.71 0.84
C VAL A 226 3.34 11.49 0.93
N TRP A 227 3.40 10.69 2.00
CA TRP A 227 2.48 9.57 2.21
C TRP A 227 1.03 10.00 2.45
N LEU A 228 0.82 11.07 3.22
CA LEU A 228 -0.52 11.63 3.40
C LEU A 228 -1.09 12.16 2.08
N PHE A 229 -0.27 12.86 1.30
CA PHE A 229 -0.67 13.33 -0.04
C PHE A 229 -0.97 12.16 -0.99
N ALA A 230 -0.10 11.14 -1.02
CA ALA A 230 -0.29 9.94 -1.82
C ALA A 230 -1.59 9.19 -1.45
N LEU A 231 -1.91 9.08 -0.16
CA LEU A 231 -3.19 8.54 0.31
C LEU A 231 -4.38 9.35 -0.22
N GLY A 232 -4.28 10.69 -0.21
CA GLY A 232 -5.31 11.57 -0.79
C GLY A 232 -5.52 11.32 -2.27
N THR A 233 -4.45 11.32 -3.07
CA THR A 233 -4.55 11.03 -4.52
C THR A 233 -5.09 9.63 -4.81
N THR A 234 -4.72 8.64 -3.99
CA THR A 234 -5.24 7.27 -4.09
C THR A 234 -6.73 7.24 -3.74
N GLY A 235 -7.13 7.90 -2.66
CA GLY A 235 -8.52 8.01 -2.23
C GLY A 235 -9.42 8.64 -3.29
N VAL A 236 -8.94 9.66 -4.00
CA VAL A 236 -9.71 10.34 -5.05
C VAL A 236 -9.77 9.52 -6.35
N TYR A 237 -8.67 8.96 -6.83
CA TYR A 237 -8.60 8.46 -8.22
C TYR A 237 -8.53 6.93 -8.38
N PHE A 238 -8.23 6.15 -7.34
CA PHE A 238 -7.93 4.73 -7.54
C PHE A 238 -8.66 3.87 -6.53
N HIS A 239 -8.95 2.64 -6.91
CA HIS A 239 -9.64 1.64 -6.10
C HIS A 239 -11.11 1.96 -5.81
N ALA A 240 -11.95 0.94 -5.74
CA ALA A 240 -13.31 1.05 -5.27
C ALA A 240 -13.36 1.38 -3.76
N PRO A 241 -14.47 1.95 -3.24
CA PRO A 241 -14.57 2.34 -1.82
C PRO A 241 -14.27 1.20 -0.84
N PHE A 242 -14.75 -0.01 -1.13
CA PHE A 242 -14.54 -1.16 -0.25
C PHE A 242 -13.08 -1.68 -0.28
N GLU A 243 -12.44 -1.65 -1.45
CA GLU A 243 -11.01 -1.95 -1.61
C GLU A 243 -10.14 -1.00 -0.76
N LYS A 244 -10.45 0.31 -0.76
CA LYS A 244 -9.79 1.32 0.09
C LYS A 244 -10.01 1.04 1.57
N PHE A 245 -11.25 0.77 1.97
CA PHE A 245 -11.62 0.52 3.36
C PHE A 245 -10.84 -0.65 3.96
N THR A 246 -10.84 -1.79 3.27
CA THR A 246 -10.11 -2.98 3.73
C THR A 246 -8.60 -2.77 3.75
N GLY A 247 -8.03 -2.07 2.75
CA GLY A 247 -6.62 -1.70 2.75
C GLY A 247 -6.25 -0.84 3.97
N TYR A 248 -7.09 0.13 4.31
CA TYR A 248 -6.93 0.98 5.48
C TYR A 248 -7.01 0.19 6.79
N VAL A 249 -8.04 -0.64 6.97
CA VAL A 249 -8.22 -1.48 8.16
C VAL A 249 -7.01 -2.38 8.38
N LEU A 250 -6.52 -3.02 7.32
CA LEU A 250 -5.34 -3.89 7.39
C LEU A 250 -4.06 -3.09 7.70
N GLY A 251 -3.89 -1.90 7.13
CA GLY A 251 -2.73 -1.04 7.39
C GLY A 251 -2.68 -0.53 8.83
N VAL A 252 -3.84 -0.11 9.37
CA VAL A 252 -3.99 0.25 10.79
C VAL A 252 -3.77 -0.97 11.68
N GLY A 253 -4.39 -2.10 11.34
CA GLY A 253 -4.26 -3.36 12.08
C GLY A 253 -2.81 -3.85 12.18
N ALA A 254 -2.06 -3.81 11.07
CA ALA A 254 -0.64 -4.13 11.05
C ALA A 254 0.18 -3.24 12.01
N PHE A 255 -0.10 -1.94 12.00
CA PHE A 255 0.54 -1.01 12.93
C PHE A 255 0.16 -1.28 14.39
N LEU A 256 -1.13 -1.46 14.69
CA LEU A 256 -1.60 -1.72 16.05
C LEU A 256 -1.05 -3.03 16.60
N LEU A 257 -1.01 -4.09 15.79
CA LEU A 257 -0.40 -5.37 16.15
C LEU A 257 1.08 -5.18 16.51
N THR A 258 1.82 -4.38 15.71
CA THR A 258 3.21 -4.04 16.00
C THR A 258 3.36 -3.32 17.35
N GLN A 259 2.45 -2.40 17.66
CA GLN A 259 2.45 -1.71 18.96
C GLN A 259 2.06 -2.62 20.12
N ALA A 260 1.18 -3.60 19.92
CA ALA A 260 0.82 -4.56 20.95
C ALA A 260 1.98 -5.49 21.30
N VAL A 261 2.74 -5.94 20.29
CA VAL A 261 3.88 -6.86 20.47
C VAL A 261 5.10 -6.18 21.10
N PHE A 262 5.41 -4.93 20.72
CA PHE A 262 6.65 -4.27 21.13
C PHE A 262 6.45 -2.99 21.97
N GLY A 263 5.22 -2.49 22.14
CA GLY A 263 4.94 -1.21 22.79
C GLY A 263 4.99 -1.21 24.32
N SER A 264 5.10 -2.37 24.97
CA SER A 264 4.99 -2.55 26.42
C SER A 264 6.30 -2.38 27.21
N GLU A 265 7.48 -2.39 26.57
CA GLU A 265 8.76 -2.44 27.29
C GLU A 265 9.17 -1.12 27.98
N VAL A 266 8.51 0.01 27.71
CA VAL A 266 8.89 1.32 28.31
C VAL A 266 8.24 1.56 29.68
N GLN A 267 7.17 0.83 30.05
CA GLN A 267 6.49 1.06 31.33
C GLN A 267 7.05 0.26 32.52
N THR A 268 7.67 -0.89 32.27
CA THR A 268 8.22 -1.75 33.35
C THR A 268 9.46 -1.16 34.01
N HIS A 269 10.28 -0.39 33.28
CA HIS A 269 11.48 0.23 33.87
C HIS A 269 11.21 1.51 34.68
N ARG A 270 10.05 2.16 34.52
CA ARG A 270 9.68 3.35 35.33
C ARG A 270 9.12 3.02 36.71
N ARG A 271 8.72 1.77 36.97
CA ARG A 271 8.24 1.35 38.31
C ARG A 271 9.33 0.74 39.19
N ALA A 272 10.54 0.54 38.67
CA ALA A 272 11.60 -0.20 39.34
C ALA A 272 12.71 0.69 39.94
N VAL A 273 12.54 2.01 39.98
CA VAL A 273 13.42 2.89 40.76
C VAL A 273 12.65 3.30 42.01
N PRO A 274 12.88 2.66 43.17
CA PRO A 274 12.50 3.26 44.44
C PRO A 274 13.31 4.54 44.59
N GLU A 275 12.64 5.65 44.88
CA GLU A 275 13.31 6.84 45.40
C GLU A 275 13.97 6.44 46.72
N SER A 276 15.31 6.47 46.76
CA SER A 276 16.14 6.34 47.96
C SER A 276 16.99 7.59 48.09
#